data_AF-A0A246FKD9-F1
#
_entry.id   AF-A0A246FKD9-F1
#
_cell.length_a   1.000
_cell.length_b   1.000
_cell.length_c   1.000
_cell.angle_alpha   90.00
_cell.angle_beta   90.00
_cell.angle_gamma   90.00
#
_symmetry.space_group_name_H-M   'P 1'
#
loop_
_entity.id
_entity.type
_entity.pdbx_description
1 polymer ?
#
loop_
_entity_poly.entity_id
_entity_poly.type
_entity_poly.pdbx_seq_one_letter_code
_entity_poly.pdbx_strand_id
1 'polypeptide(L)'
;MNPRYALPLLLLSITACSRKSFFQPDARLDYTTVLPANADSARVTAGRHYQRGPLGRLLLGAHYRRAWAQPLQLPVLRPDRLVPGGLRFEKMGGGFQTVSMTMVDSAGRSYAVRTIDKNPEKTLPKVLRRSFVMTVVRDATAAAMPYGAFVVPPLAEAAGVPHTSPRPYYVRADETGLGPASEQFQGKVVLVERKFEGKQNISGPVAGAKQLEETDDVLPERYDDQRYELDGAAFVRARLLDIWLGDWDRHEGQWSWAGYAQPAGRLLWKPVPQDRDQVFFRFDDGLASWVVSKAVAKFRTFGPEYQSIEGYTRNASFIDARALAAVPRATYLATAHDLQQRLTDAVIEQAVRQGLPPEVYAYEGPRMIASLQARRAKLPEAAETFYRLEAEDVLVAGTDDDERFVVERLNDTATVVSMYATKGVPAGQNGRLLYRRSFNPTETKTVRLHGLKGKDEFVVSGRVRRSPFIDIYGGPQEDVVRDSSRVAGLRKRTRFFDTARNNELHPGPETKNKTAHNVLSHAFDRDGSGR
;
A
#
# COMPACT_ATOMS: atom_id res chain seq x y z
N MET A 1 -13.70 -29.91 7.54
CA MET A 1 -13.38 -29.10 8.73
C MET A 1 -12.85 -30.05 9.80
N ASN A 2 -11.59 -29.91 10.21
CA ASN A 2 -10.92 -30.87 11.09
C ASN A 2 -11.53 -30.78 12.52
N PRO A 3 -12.06 -31.88 13.11
CA PRO A 3 -12.82 -31.83 14.37
C PRO A 3 -12.01 -31.34 15.59
N ARG A 4 -10.68 -31.22 15.46
CA ARG A 4 -9.77 -30.70 16.50
C ARG A 4 -9.85 -29.18 16.73
N TYR A 5 -10.58 -28.43 15.91
CA TYR A 5 -10.76 -26.98 16.08
C TYR A 5 -12.19 -26.56 16.49
N ALA A 6 -13.10 -27.51 16.68
CA ALA A 6 -14.50 -27.22 17.01
C ALA A 6 -14.71 -26.73 18.45
N LEU A 7 -13.90 -27.21 19.39
CA LEU A 7 -14.04 -26.92 20.82
C LEU A 7 -13.68 -25.48 21.23
N PRO A 8 -12.60 -24.83 20.74
CA PRO A 8 -12.36 -23.42 21.02
C PRO A 8 -13.40 -22.50 20.35
N LEU A 9 -13.98 -22.91 19.21
CA LEU A 9 -15.07 -22.19 18.55
C LEU A 9 -16.40 -22.23 19.33
N LEU A 10 -16.68 -23.33 20.05
CA LEU A 10 -17.91 -23.50 20.84
C LEU A 10 -17.90 -22.72 22.19
N LEU A 11 -16.73 -22.52 22.79
CA LEU A 11 -16.59 -21.69 24.00
C LEU A 11 -16.67 -20.18 23.70
N LEU A 12 -16.47 -19.77 22.44
CA LEU A 12 -16.52 -18.37 22.00
C LEU A 12 -17.96 -17.86 21.75
N SER A 13 -18.94 -18.75 21.60
CA SER A 13 -20.36 -18.37 21.43
C SER A 13 -21.06 -17.89 22.71
N ILE A 14 -20.49 -18.14 23.89
CA ILE A 14 -21.18 -17.89 25.18
C ILE A 14 -20.98 -16.44 25.67
N THR A 15 -20.23 -15.60 24.95
CA THR A 15 -19.99 -14.18 25.32
C THR A 15 -20.58 -13.16 24.34
N ALA A 16 -21.26 -13.62 23.27
CA ALA A 16 -21.65 -12.79 22.14
C ALA A 16 -23.10 -12.29 22.20
N CYS A 17 -23.46 -11.50 23.22
CA CYS A 17 -24.55 -10.55 23.05
C CYS A 17 -24.00 -9.30 22.34
N SER A 18 -24.27 -9.18 21.03
CA SER A 18 -23.95 -7.93 20.32
C SER A 18 -24.82 -6.81 20.92
N ARG A 19 -24.22 -5.93 21.74
CA ARG A 19 -24.93 -4.76 22.27
C ARG A 19 -25.30 -3.86 21.08
N LYS A 20 -26.57 -3.39 21.03
CA LYS A 20 -27.05 -2.44 20.02
C LYS A 20 -26.19 -1.15 19.95
N SER A 21 -25.50 -0.82 21.03
CA SER A 21 -24.61 0.34 21.20
C SER A 21 -23.16 -0.09 21.49
N PHE A 22 -22.52 -0.81 20.55
CA PHE A 22 -21.12 -1.20 20.73
C PHE A 22 -20.19 0.02 20.76
N PHE A 23 -20.42 1.01 19.91
CA PHE A 23 -19.59 2.21 19.84
C PHE A 23 -19.93 3.18 20.95
N GLN A 24 -18.94 3.96 21.37
CA GLN A 24 -19.18 5.10 22.25
C GLN A 24 -20.09 6.12 21.55
N PRO A 25 -21.12 6.65 22.22
CA PRO A 25 -22.05 7.60 21.60
C PRO A 25 -21.33 8.90 21.20
N ASP A 26 -20.45 9.38 22.08
CA ASP A 26 -19.59 10.55 21.89
C ASP A 26 -18.20 10.27 22.48
N ALA A 27 -17.14 10.80 21.87
CA ALA A 27 -15.78 10.68 22.34
C ALA A 27 -15.51 11.40 23.66
N ARG A 28 -16.24 12.47 23.98
CA ARG A 28 -16.19 13.16 25.28
C ARG A 28 -16.58 12.22 26.41
N LEU A 29 -15.88 12.39 27.53
CA LEU A 29 -16.18 11.65 28.75
C LEU A 29 -17.45 12.17 29.42
N ASP A 30 -17.61 13.49 29.49
CA ASP A 30 -18.80 14.16 30.03
C ASP A 30 -19.65 14.73 28.88
N TYR A 31 -20.16 13.83 28.03
CA TYR A 31 -20.91 14.21 26.83
C TYR A 31 -22.37 14.61 27.11
N THR A 32 -22.88 14.28 28.30
CA THR A 32 -24.22 14.68 28.75
C THR A 32 -24.30 16.18 29.07
N THR A 33 -23.15 16.78 29.42
CA THR A 33 -23.04 18.22 29.63
C THR A 33 -22.74 18.92 28.31
N VAL A 34 -23.48 19.98 28.00
CA VAL A 34 -23.24 20.80 26.78
C VAL A 34 -21.83 21.39 26.85
N LEU A 35 -21.05 21.23 25.78
CA LEU A 35 -19.74 21.86 25.69
C LEU A 35 -19.94 23.37 25.50
N PRO A 36 -19.34 24.26 26.30
CA PRO A 36 -19.44 25.70 26.09
C PRO A 36 -19.08 26.10 24.65
N ALA A 37 -19.79 27.07 24.08
CA ALA A 37 -19.59 27.49 22.68
C ALA A 37 -18.16 27.98 22.41
N ASN A 38 -17.53 28.62 23.40
CA ASN A 38 -16.16 29.12 23.34
C ASN A 38 -15.08 28.08 23.69
N ALA A 39 -15.44 26.82 23.99
CA ALA A 39 -14.45 25.80 24.32
C ALA A 39 -13.55 25.49 23.10
N ASP A 40 -12.24 25.68 23.28
CA ASP A 40 -11.24 25.43 22.24
C ASP A 40 -10.72 23.97 22.25
N SER A 41 -11.03 23.22 23.31
CA SER A 41 -10.63 21.83 23.47
C SER A 41 -11.66 21.03 24.25
N ALA A 42 -11.61 19.70 24.12
CA ALA A 42 -12.47 18.77 24.82
C ALA A 42 -11.67 17.58 25.37
N ARG A 43 -12.09 17.08 26.55
CA ARG A 43 -11.54 15.87 27.15
C ARG A 43 -12.25 14.63 26.59
N VAL A 44 -11.52 13.82 25.83
CA VAL A 44 -12.08 12.73 25.02
C VAL A 44 -11.31 11.42 25.18
N THR A 45 -11.87 10.35 24.61
CA THR A 45 -11.21 9.05 24.37
C THR A 45 -11.39 8.68 22.90
N ALA A 46 -10.37 8.11 22.26
CA ALA A 46 -10.50 7.65 20.87
C ALA A 46 -11.56 6.54 20.71
N GLY A 47 -11.66 5.61 21.67
CA GLY A 47 -12.58 4.48 21.62
C GLY A 47 -12.65 3.68 22.92
N ARG A 48 -13.24 4.25 23.98
CA ARG A 48 -13.33 3.59 25.32
C ARG A 48 -14.09 2.27 25.31
N HIS A 49 -14.96 2.07 24.32
CA HIS A 49 -15.76 0.88 24.15
C HIS A 49 -14.94 -0.39 23.79
N TYR A 50 -13.67 -0.23 23.40
CA TYR A 50 -12.74 -1.35 23.19
C TYR A 50 -12.20 -1.98 24.47
N GLN A 51 -12.46 -1.38 25.64
CA GLN A 51 -12.01 -1.98 26.90
C GLN A 51 -12.61 -3.36 27.14
N ARG A 52 -11.78 -4.26 27.69
CA ARG A 52 -12.15 -5.63 28.04
C ARG A 52 -11.64 -5.95 29.44
N GLY A 53 -12.39 -6.78 30.17
CA GLY A 53 -11.94 -7.34 31.44
C GLY A 53 -10.81 -8.37 31.26
N PRO A 54 -10.25 -8.91 32.36
CA PRO A 54 -9.09 -9.82 32.33
C PRO A 54 -9.26 -11.02 31.39
N LEU A 55 -10.39 -11.71 31.44
CA LEU A 55 -10.66 -12.88 30.57
C LEU A 55 -10.72 -12.49 29.09
N GLY A 56 -11.34 -11.36 28.78
CA GLY A 56 -11.39 -10.85 27.40
C GLY A 56 -10.00 -10.49 26.88
N ARG A 57 -9.13 -9.94 27.73
CA ARG A 57 -7.73 -9.65 27.36
C ARG A 57 -6.88 -10.92 27.22
N LEU A 58 -7.13 -11.94 28.05
CA LEU A 58 -6.44 -13.24 27.91
C LEU A 58 -6.81 -13.92 26.58
N LEU A 59 -8.09 -13.93 26.24
CA LEU A 59 -8.57 -14.59 25.02
C LEU A 59 -8.26 -13.79 23.76
N LEU A 60 -8.63 -12.51 23.74
CA LEU A 60 -8.54 -11.68 22.54
C LEU A 60 -7.24 -10.91 22.43
N GLY A 61 -6.63 -10.53 23.55
CA GLY A 61 -5.38 -9.76 23.61
C GLY A 61 -5.52 -8.44 24.37
N ALA A 62 -4.40 -7.87 24.81
CA ALA A 62 -4.36 -6.54 25.41
C ALA A 62 -4.41 -5.44 24.33
N HIS A 63 -3.73 -5.69 23.21
CA HIS A 63 -3.59 -4.81 22.06
C HIS A 63 -3.23 -3.37 22.46
N TYR A 64 -3.86 -2.36 21.85
CA TYR A 64 -3.77 -0.96 22.23
C TYR A 64 -4.99 -0.46 23.01
N ARG A 65 -5.77 -1.34 23.67
CA ARG A 65 -7.02 -0.95 24.35
C ARG A 65 -6.82 0.15 25.39
N ARG A 66 -5.67 0.16 26.06
CA ARG A 66 -5.28 1.23 26.98
C ARG A 66 -5.17 2.58 26.25
N ALA A 67 -4.53 2.62 25.08
CA ALA A 67 -4.40 3.83 24.26
C ALA A 67 -5.74 4.31 23.68
N TRP A 68 -6.61 3.38 23.26
CA TRP A 68 -7.95 3.70 22.79
C TRP A 68 -8.83 4.33 23.88
N ALA A 69 -8.70 3.86 25.11
CA ALA A 69 -9.52 4.32 26.23
C ALA A 69 -8.86 5.44 27.07
N GLN A 70 -7.62 5.83 26.76
CA GLN A 70 -6.88 6.84 27.49
C GLN A 70 -7.58 8.21 27.34
N PRO A 71 -8.04 8.83 28.45
CA PRO A 71 -8.49 10.21 28.43
C PRO A 71 -7.37 11.14 27.98
N LEU A 72 -7.70 12.05 27.06
CA LEU A 72 -6.77 13.02 26.50
C LEU A 72 -7.50 14.31 26.15
N GLN A 73 -6.76 15.41 26.06
CA GLN A 73 -7.29 16.71 25.67
C GLN A 73 -7.02 16.94 24.17
N LEU A 74 -8.07 17.11 23.37
CA LEU A 74 -7.94 17.45 21.94
C LEU A 74 -8.53 18.83 21.63
N PRO A 75 -7.97 19.54 20.64
CA PRO A 75 -8.62 20.72 20.10
C PRO A 75 -9.99 20.37 19.52
N VAL A 76 -10.95 21.27 19.68
CA VAL A 76 -12.23 21.20 18.97
C VAL A 76 -11.98 21.57 17.51
N LEU A 77 -12.51 20.77 16.58
CA LEU A 77 -12.44 21.09 15.15
C LEU A 77 -13.24 22.37 14.90
N ARG A 78 -12.58 23.40 14.40
CA ARG A 78 -13.19 24.65 13.95
C ARG A 78 -12.81 24.90 12.50
N PRO A 79 -13.61 24.39 11.53
CA PRO A 79 -13.28 24.48 10.11
C PRO A 79 -13.02 25.90 9.63
N ASP A 80 -13.76 26.88 10.16
CA ASP A 80 -13.65 28.31 9.85
C ASP A 80 -12.28 28.91 10.20
N ARG A 81 -11.53 28.30 11.13
CA ARG A 81 -10.24 28.82 11.63
C ARG A 81 -9.07 27.87 11.41
N LEU A 82 -9.31 26.70 10.84
CA LEU A 82 -8.28 25.68 10.73
C LEU A 82 -7.14 26.08 9.78
N VAL A 83 -7.48 26.81 8.72
CA VAL A 83 -6.55 27.36 7.73
C VAL A 83 -6.97 28.79 7.36
N PRO A 84 -6.08 29.62 6.78
CA PRO A 84 -6.47 30.93 6.28
C PRO A 84 -7.65 30.84 5.30
N GLY A 85 -8.74 31.56 5.61
CA GLY A 85 -9.99 31.51 4.82
C GLY A 85 -10.93 30.34 5.14
N GLY A 86 -10.58 29.48 6.11
CA GLY A 86 -11.40 28.36 6.56
C GLY A 86 -11.48 27.19 5.58
N LEU A 87 -12.14 26.12 6.02
CA LEU A 87 -12.46 24.93 5.23
C LEU A 87 -13.97 24.80 5.06
N ARG A 88 -14.39 24.43 3.84
CA ARG A 88 -15.78 24.09 3.51
C ARG A 88 -15.90 22.63 3.09
N PHE A 89 -17.03 22.01 3.39
CA PHE A 89 -17.34 20.67 2.90
C PHE A 89 -17.37 20.65 1.36
N GLU A 90 -16.81 19.60 0.76
CA GLU A 90 -16.88 19.35 -0.67
C GLU A 90 -17.64 18.07 -0.98
N LYS A 91 -17.14 16.92 -0.50
CA LYS A 91 -17.75 15.61 -0.76
C LYS A 91 -17.52 14.64 0.38
N MET A 92 -18.45 13.70 0.55
CA MET A 92 -18.21 12.51 1.37
C MET A 92 -17.24 11.58 0.65
N GLY A 93 -16.45 10.84 1.42
CA GLY A 93 -15.57 9.79 0.92
C GLY A 93 -15.53 8.60 1.87
N GLY A 94 -14.61 7.69 1.61
CA GLY A 94 -14.35 6.53 2.46
C GLY A 94 -15.10 5.28 2.01
N GLY A 95 -14.47 4.13 2.24
CA GLY A 95 -15.01 2.82 1.90
C GLY A 95 -15.88 2.21 3.01
N PHE A 96 -15.94 0.88 3.05
CA PHE A 96 -16.78 0.13 3.99
C PHE A 96 -16.39 0.25 5.49
N GLN A 97 -15.27 0.89 5.85
CA GLN A 97 -14.74 0.92 7.24
C GLN A 97 -14.62 2.32 7.87
N THR A 98 -14.28 3.35 7.09
CA THR A 98 -13.92 4.68 7.61
C THR A 98 -14.88 5.72 7.07
N VAL A 99 -15.46 6.52 7.95
CA VAL A 99 -16.20 7.72 7.54
C VAL A 99 -15.17 8.80 7.24
N SER A 100 -15.17 9.30 6.01
CA SER A 100 -14.30 10.41 5.62
C SER A 100 -15.05 11.44 4.81
N MET A 101 -14.51 12.66 4.79
CA MET A 101 -14.95 13.71 3.88
C MET A 101 -13.74 14.46 3.34
N THR A 102 -13.93 15.02 2.14
CA THR A 102 -13.02 16.03 1.61
C THR A 102 -13.59 17.40 1.95
N MET A 103 -12.73 18.25 2.50
CA MET A 103 -12.97 19.66 2.67
C MET A 103 -12.01 20.44 1.78
N VAL A 104 -12.36 21.65 1.41
CA VAL A 104 -11.53 22.51 0.57
C VAL A 104 -11.39 23.89 1.18
N ASP A 105 -10.24 24.52 0.99
CA ASP A 105 -10.03 25.90 1.39
C ASP A 105 -10.46 26.90 0.29
N SER A 106 -10.33 28.19 0.58
CA SER A 106 -10.65 29.27 -0.35
C SER A 106 -9.79 29.27 -1.63
N ALA A 107 -8.62 28.64 -1.60
CA ALA A 107 -7.72 28.47 -2.75
C ALA A 107 -7.98 27.15 -3.51
N GLY A 108 -8.99 26.36 -3.09
CA GLY A 108 -9.33 25.07 -3.69
C GLY A 108 -8.47 23.90 -3.22
N ARG A 109 -7.55 24.09 -2.28
CA ARG A 109 -6.72 22.99 -1.75
C ARG A 109 -7.56 22.06 -0.90
N SER A 110 -7.34 20.77 -1.06
CA SER A 110 -8.14 19.70 -0.49
C SER A 110 -7.54 19.20 0.83
N TYR A 111 -8.41 18.86 1.77
CA TYR A 111 -8.09 18.33 3.08
C TYR A 111 -8.98 17.11 3.35
N ALA A 112 -8.37 16.02 3.81
CA ALA A 112 -9.10 14.84 4.23
C ALA A 112 -9.41 14.94 5.72
N VAL A 113 -10.67 14.68 6.08
CA VAL A 113 -11.10 14.51 7.47
C VAL A 113 -11.59 13.09 7.64
N ARG A 114 -11.01 12.33 8.57
CA ARG A 114 -11.26 10.89 8.73
C ARG A 114 -11.47 10.53 10.19
N THR A 115 -12.46 9.70 10.50
CA THR A 115 -12.66 9.22 11.88
C THR A 115 -11.50 8.32 12.30
N ILE A 116 -10.94 8.52 13.51
CA ILE A 116 -9.91 7.63 14.06
C ILE A 116 -10.53 6.27 14.41
N ASP A 117 -11.69 6.30 15.06
CA ASP A 117 -12.49 5.11 15.37
C ASP A 117 -13.19 4.61 14.09
N LYS A 118 -12.83 3.41 13.64
CA LYS A 118 -13.35 2.81 12.40
C LYS A 118 -14.58 1.96 12.70
N ASN A 119 -15.59 2.02 11.84
CA ASN A 119 -16.77 1.17 11.93
C ASN A 119 -16.75 0.10 10.82
N PRO A 120 -16.21 -1.11 11.09
CA PRO A 120 -16.14 -2.17 10.09
C PRO A 120 -17.49 -2.86 9.84
N GLU A 121 -18.62 -2.39 10.38
CA GLU A 121 -19.90 -3.08 10.23
C GLU A 121 -20.30 -3.33 8.78
N LYS A 122 -19.98 -2.38 7.89
CA LYS A 122 -20.34 -2.51 6.48
C LYS A 122 -19.43 -3.47 5.70
N THR A 123 -18.28 -3.90 6.24
CA THR A 123 -17.37 -4.84 5.56
C THR A 123 -17.82 -6.29 5.65
N LEU A 124 -18.62 -6.64 6.66
CA LEU A 124 -19.13 -7.99 6.80
C LEU A 124 -20.44 -8.16 6.02
N PRO A 125 -20.68 -9.35 5.41
CA PRO A 125 -22.00 -9.73 4.93
C PRO A 125 -23.06 -9.57 6.03
N LYS A 126 -24.29 -9.18 5.68
CA LYS A 126 -25.37 -8.90 6.65
C LYS A 126 -25.57 -10.03 7.68
N VAL A 127 -25.41 -11.28 7.26
CA VAL A 127 -25.52 -12.48 8.11
C VAL A 127 -24.44 -12.53 9.20
N LEU A 128 -23.22 -12.05 8.90
CA LEU A 128 -22.09 -12.06 9.83
C LEU A 128 -22.03 -10.83 10.73
N ARG A 129 -22.77 -9.74 10.42
CA ARG A 129 -22.81 -8.51 11.24
C ARG A 129 -23.39 -8.72 12.64
N ARG A 130 -24.22 -9.76 12.82
CA ARG A 130 -24.83 -10.12 14.12
C ARG A 130 -24.16 -11.32 14.80
N SER A 131 -22.98 -11.76 14.32
CA SER A 131 -22.28 -12.93 14.84
C SER A 131 -21.03 -12.56 15.65
N PHE A 132 -20.39 -13.57 16.28
CA PHE A 132 -19.09 -13.43 16.95
C PHE A 132 -17.99 -12.92 16.00
N VAL A 133 -18.12 -13.15 14.69
CA VAL A 133 -17.18 -12.63 13.67
C VAL A 133 -17.14 -11.10 13.72
N MET A 134 -18.28 -10.43 13.92
CA MET A 134 -18.33 -8.97 14.08
C MET A 134 -17.56 -8.51 15.33
N THR A 135 -17.63 -9.29 16.43
CA THR A 135 -16.84 -9.02 17.64
C THR A 135 -15.34 -9.15 17.36
N VAL A 136 -14.89 -10.19 16.66
CA VAL A 136 -13.48 -10.39 16.29
C VAL A 136 -12.98 -9.29 15.35
N VAL A 137 -13.78 -8.91 14.35
CA VAL A 137 -13.40 -7.84 13.40
C VAL A 137 -13.32 -6.47 14.08
N ARG A 138 -14.27 -6.13 14.97
CA ARG A 138 -14.18 -4.94 15.82
C ARG A 138 -12.97 -5.00 16.74
N ASP A 139 -12.67 -6.18 17.27
CA ASP A 139 -11.52 -6.38 18.15
C ASP A 139 -10.18 -6.18 17.44
N ALA A 140 -10.10 -6.55 16.16
CA ALA A 140 -8.97 -6.23 15.29
C ALA A 140 -8.77 -4.73 15.06
N THR A 141 -9.79 -3.88 15.23
CA THR A 141 -9.59 -2.42 15.20
C THR A 141 -8.80 -1.95 16.43
N ALA A 142 -9.05 -2.56 17.58
CA ALA A 142 -8.32 -2.22 18.82
C ALA A 142 -6.85 -2.70 18.82
N ALA A 143 -6.45 -3.47 17.81
CA ALA A 143 -5.07 -3.85 17.49
C ALA A 143 -4.31 -2.81 16.68
N ALA A 144 -5.00 -1.87 16.02
CA ALA A 144 -4.36 -0.71 15.40
C ALA A 144 -3.98 0.32 16.47
N MET A 145 -2.87 1.03 16.23
CA MET A 145 -2.43 2.12 17.10
C MET A 145 -3.22 3.40 16.75
N PRO A 146 -4.14 3.90 17.61
CA PRO A 146 -5.04 5.01 17.25
C PRO A 146 -4.32 6.32 16.91
N TYR A 147 -3.05 6.45 17.30
CA TYR A 147 -2.23 7.64 17.09
C TYR A 147 -1.05 7.38 16.14
N GLY A 148 -1.01 6.22 15.47
CA GLY A 148 0.14 5.78 14.67
C GLY A 148 0.48 6.74 13.52
N ALA A 149 -0.54 7.22 12.81
CA ALA A 149 -0.38 8.15 11.69
C ALA A 149 0.33 9.47 12.08
N PHE A 150 0.23 9.89 13.34
CA PHE A 150 0.85 11.13 13.82
C PHE A 150 2.36 10.98 14.10
N VAL A 151 2.86 9.74 14.23
CA VAL A 151 4.30 9.45 14.42
C VAL A 151 5.05 9.48 13.09
N VAL A 152 4.36 9.26 11.97
CA VAL A 152 4.99 9.07 10.65
C VAL A 152 5.64 10.33 10.05
N PRO A 153 5.08 11.56 10.16
CA PRO A 153 5.58 12.71 9.39
C PRO A 153 7.08 13.01 9.56
N PRO A 154 7.64 13.09 10.79
CA PRO A 154 9.08 13.35 10.95
C PRO A 154 9.95 12.21 10.40
N LEU A 155 9.46 10.97 10.44
CA LEU A 155 10.15 9.80 9.90
C LEU A 155 10.16 9.83 8.37
N ALA A 156 9.03 10.18 7.75
CA ALA A 156 8.90 10.29 6.30
C ALA A 156 9.73 11.45 5.74
N GLU A 157 9.73 12.60 6.42
CA GLU A 157 10.59 13.75 6.07
C GLU A 157 12.08 13.33 6.08
N ALA A 158 12.55 12.72 7.17
CA ALA A 158 13.93 12.24 7.26
C ALA A 158 14.25 11.18 6.19
N ALA A 159 13.30 10.31 5.89
CA ALA A 159 13.40 9.30 4.85
C ALA A 159 13.36 9.90 3.43
N GLY A 160 13.02 11.17 3.23
CA GLY A 160 12.85 11.79 1.91
C GLY A 160 11.64 11.24 1.15
N VAL A 161 10.58 10.88 1.88
CA VAL A 161 9.33 10.37 1.33
C VAL A 161 8.26 11.46 1.48
N PRO A 162 7.57 11.87 0.39
CA PRO A 162 6.49 12.85 0.48
C PRO A 162 5.45 12.42 1.51
N HIS A 163 5.00 13.37 2.33
CA HIS A 163 4.09 13.05 3.42
C HIS A 163 3.14 14.20 3.73
N THR A 164 2.05 13.87 4.42
CA THR A 164 1.12 14.83 5.01
C THR A 164 1.48 15.09 6.48
N SER A 165 0.78 16.00 7.14
CA SER A 165 0.92 16.26 8.57
C SER A 165 -0.44 16.16 9.25
N PRO A 166 -0.92 14.94 9.53
CA PRO A 166 -2.22 14.73 10.15
C PRO A 166 -2.25 15.31 11.56
N ARG A 167 -3.40 15.85 11.97
CA ARG A 167 -3.63 16.38 13.32
C ARG A 167 -4.98 15.91 13.87
N PRO A 168 -5.06 15.51 15.15
CA PRO A 168 -6.29 15.05 15.76
C PRO A 168 -7.19 16.19 16.23
N TYR A 169 -8.50 16.04 16.08
CA TYR A 169 -9.51 16.98 16.58
C TYR A 169 -10.74 16.24 17.12
N TYR A 170 -11.45 16.87 18.04
CA TYR A 170 -12.80 16.47 18.44
C TYR A 170 -13.85 17.27 17.65
N VAL A 171 -14.83 16.59 17.07
CA VAL A 171 -15.99 17.22 16.43
C VAL A 171 -17.13 17.31 17.43
N ARG A 172 -17.71 18.49 17.61
CA ARG A 172 -18.75 18.72 18.61
C ARG A 172 -20.02 17.91 18.31
N ALA A 173 -20.75 17.55 19.36
CA ALA A 173 -22.03 16.85 19.23
C ALA A 173 -23.12 17.72 18.56
N ASP A 174 -22.99 19.05 18.64
CA ASP A 174 -23.90 20.04 18.06
C ASP A 174 -23.36 20.65 16.74
N GLU A 175 -22.35 20.01 16.13
CA GLU A 175 -21.76 20.45 14.86
C GLU A 175 -22.82 20.44 13.73
N THR A 176 -22.94 21.54 12.99
CA THR A 176 -23.89 21.70 11.88
C THR A 176 -23.28 22.38 10.64
N GLY A 177 -22.04 22.87 10.74
CA GLY A 177 -21.29 23.59 9.70
C GLY A 177 -20.52 22.69 8.73
N LEU A 178 -20.56 21.36 8.89
CA LEU A 178 -19.95 20.40 7.95
C LEU A 178 -20.91 19.98 6.81
N GLY A 179 -22.03 20.69 6.65
CA GLY A 179 -23.05 20.38 5.64
C GLY A 179 -23.66 18.99 5.87
N PRO A 180 -23.94 18.21 4.79
CA PRO A 180 -24.52 16.88 4.87
C PRO A 180 -23.69 15.86 5.67
N ALA A 181 -22.41 16.15 5.93
CA ALA A 181 -21.52 15.27 6.67
C ALA A 181 -21.71 15.35 8.19
N SER A 182 -22.27 16.46 8.71
CA SER A 182 -22.22 16.82 10.14
C SER A 182 -22.65 15.67 11.06
N GLU A 183 -23.82 15.07 10.80
CA GLU A 183 -24.38 13.98 11.62
C GLU A 183 -23.42 12.79 11.77
N GLN A 184 -22.66 12.45 10.72
CA GLN A 184 -21.74 11.30 10.77
C GLN A 184 -20.48 11.57 11.59
N PHE A 185 -20.13 12.85 11.77
CA PHE A 185 -18.92 13.28 12.49
C PHE A 185 -19.19 13.80 13.90
N GLN A 186 -20.43 14.16 14.24
CA GLN A 186 -20.80 14.61 15.58
C GLN A 186 -20.30 13.68 16.68
N GLY A 187 -19.62 14.25 17.66
CA GLY A 187 -19.08 13.53 18.81
C GLY A 187 -17.92 12.59 18.48
N LYS A 188 -17.31 12.66 17.29
CA LYS A 188 -16.18 11.80 16.90
C LYS A 188 -14.83 12.46 17.12
N VAL A 189 -13.80 11.63 17.30
CA VAL A 189 -12.42 12.04 17.10
C VAL A 189 -12.06 11.81 15.65
N VAL A 190 -11.52 12.84 15.02
CA VAL A 190 -11.07 12.81 13.62
C VAL A 190 -9.59 13.17 13.53
N LEU A 191 -8.95 12.72 12.46
CA LEU A 191 -7.73 13.32 11.97
C LEU A 191 -8.07 14.25 10.80
N VAL A 192 -7.35 15.37 10.70
CA VAL A 192 -7.37 16.25 9.53
C VAL A 192 -5.97 16.36 8.94
N GLU A 193 -5.87 16.22 7.62
CA GLU A 193 -4.63 16.34 6.88
C GLU A 193 -4.86 16.91 5.47
N ARG A 194 -3.79 17.36 4.81
CA ARG A 194 -3.86 17.73 3.40
C ARG A 194 -4.12 16.49 2.54
N LYS A 195 -4.88 16.65 1.46
CA LYS A 195 -5.12 15.62 0.45
C LYS A 195 -4.33 15.95 -0.81
N PHE A 196 -3.42 15.07 -1.23
CA PHE A 196 -2.55 15.30 -2.38
C PHE A 196 -3.16 14.75 -3.67
N GLU A 197 -4.25 15.38 -4.12
CA GLU A 197 -4.96 14.99 -5.34
C GLU A 197 -5.35 16.23 -6.15
N GLY A 198 -5.11 16.22 -7.45
CA GLY A 198 -5.37 17.32 -8.35
C GLY A 198 -4.32 18.45 -8.27
N LYS A 199 -4.17 19.17 -9.39
CA LYS A 199 -3.13 20.20 -9.59
C LYS A 199 -3.15 21.33 -8.55
N GLN A 200 -4.32 21.68 -8.04
CA GLN A 200 -4.50 22.70 -7.01
C GLN A 200 -3.79 22.35 -5.70
N ASN A 201 -3.47 21.07 -5.46
CA ASN A 201 -2.77 20.62 -4.27
C ASN A 201 -1.23 20.56 -4.43
N ILE A 202 -0.69 20.86 -5.61
CA ILE A 202 0.75 20.87 -5.89
C ILE A 202 1.45 21.98 -5.09
N SER A 203 2.15 21.59 -4.03
CA SER A 203 2.91 22.49 -3.15
C SER A 203 3.73 21.68 -2.15
N GLY A 204 4.69 22.33 -1.48
CA GLY A 204 5.48 21.70 -0.42
C GLY A 204 6.19 20.43 -0.89
N PRO A 205 5.92 19.24 -0.30
CA PRO A 205 6.60 17.97 -0.65
C PRO A 205 6.49 17.54 -2.11
N VAL A 206 5.53 18.09 -2.87
CA VAL A 206 5.31 17.79 -4.30
C VAL A 206 5.53 19.01 -5.20
N ALA A 207 6.19 20.05 -4.70
CA ALA A 207 6.44 21.27 -5.47
C ALA A 207 7.23 20.97 -6.76
N GLY A 208 6.86 21.67 -7.85
CA GLY A 208 7.48 21.49 -9.18
C GLY A 208 6.84 20.39 -10.03
N ALA A 209 5.95 19.57 -9.48
CA ALA A 209 5.14 18.64 -10.26
C ALA A 209 4.24 19.39 -11.26
N LYS A 210 3.95 18.74 -12.38
CA LYS A 210 3.01 19.23 -13.41
C LYS A 210 1.62 18.61 -13.25
N GLN A 211 1.56 17.44 -12.63
CA GLN A 211 0.35 16.65 -12.42
C GLN A 211 0.41 16.02 -11.02
N LEU A 212 -0.76 15.73 -10.46
CA LEU A 212 -0.88 15.07 -9.15
C LEU A 212 -2.16 14.24 -9.17
N GLU A 213 -2.03 12.95 -9.44
CA GLU A 213 -3.15 12.06 -9.76
C GLU A 213 -3.15 10.81 -8.87
N GLU A 214 -4.27 10.10 -8.80
CA GLU A 214 -4.40 8.85 -8.04
C GLU A 214 -3.89 7.64 -8.86
N THR A 215 -3.60 6.53 -8.20
CA THR A 215 -3.11 5.31 -8.89
C THR A 215 -4.03 4.83 -10.00
N ASP A 216 -5.35 4.95 -9.81
CA ASP A 216 -6.37 4.52 -10.77
C ASP A 216 -6.31 5.30 -12.09
N ASP A 217 -5.76 6.53 -12.07
CA ASP A 217 -5.52 7.33 -13.28
C ASP A 217 -4.12 7.08 -13.86
N VAL A 218 -3.12 6.95 -12.97
CA VAL A 218 -1.70 6.88 -13.35
C VAL A 218 -1.34 5.54 -13.98
N LEU A 219 -1.90 4.43 -13.50
CA LEU A 219 -1.56 3.11 -14.05
C LEU A 219 -2.09 2.92 -15.48
N PRO A 220 -3.36 3.23 -15.82
CA PRO A 220 -3.80 3.24 -17.21
C PRO A 220 -2.93 4.14 -18.10
N GLU A 221 -2.67 5.39 -17.67
CA GLU A 221 -1.85 6.32 -18.43
C GLU A 221 -0.43 5.75 -18.66
N ARG A 222 0.18 5.16 -17.63
CA ARG A 222 1.49 4.49 -17.73
C ARG A 222 1.53 3.42 -18.83
N TYR A 223 0.43 2.72 -19.10
CA TYR A 223 0.36 1.69 -20.14
C TYR A 223 -0.13 2.23 -21.49
N ASP A 224 -0.60 3.47 -21.58
CA ASP A 224 -1.06 4.05 -22.83
C ASP A 224 0.10 4.63 -23.67
N ASP A 225 1.18 5.08 -23.03
CA ASP A 225 2.30 5.71 -23.74
C ASP A 225 3.66 5.44 -23.06
N GLN A 226 4.63 5.00 -23.85
CA GLN A 226 6.01 4.73 -23.44
C GLN A 226 6.78 5.91 -22.82
N ARG A 227 6.26 7.15 -22.90
CA ARG A 227 6.85 8.36 -22.30
C ARG A 227 6.56 8.51 -20.81
N TYR A 228 5.62 7.73 -20.28
CA TYR A 228 5.21 7.80 -18.88
C TYR A 228 5.90 6.70 -18.09
N GLU A 229 6.58 7.08 -17.00
CA GLU A 229 7.44 6.19 -16.23
C GLU A 229 7.12 6.34 -14.74
N LEU A 230 7.12 5.22 -14.01
CA LEU A 230 7.03 5.24 -12.54
C LEU A 230 8.45 5.29 -11.96
N ASP A 231 8.68 6.15 -10.97
CA ASP A 231 9.96 6.22 -10.25
C ASP A 231 10.08 5.06 -9.26
N GLY A 232 10.54 3.91 -9.75
CA GLY A 232 10.70 2.70 -8.94
C GLY A 232 11.70 2.87 -7.78
N ALA A 233 12.69 3.76 -7.89
CA ALA A 233 13.63 4.01 -6.80
C ALA A 233 12.97 4.79 -5.66
N ALA A 234 12.19 5.83 -5.98
CA ALA A 234 11.36 6.53 -5.00
C ALA A 234 10.30 5.60 -4.39
N PHE A 235 9.73 4.68 -5.18
CA PHE A 235 8.76 3.70 -4.70
C PHE A 235 9.38 2.69 -3.73
N VAL A 236 10.54 2.10 -4.03
CA VAL A 236 11.27 1.24 -3.07
C VAL A 236 11.52 1.96 -1.75
N ARG A 237 11.94 3.23 -1.78
CA ARG A 237 12.16 4.04 -0.57
C ARG A 237 10.89 4.15 0.28
N ALA A 238 9.76 4.47 -0.35
CA ALA A 238 8.48 4.50 0.34
C ALA A 238 8.10 3.12 0.90
N ARG A 239 8.19 2.05 0.10
CA ARG A 239 7.84 0.69 0.53
C ARG A 239 8.73 0.15 1.65
N LEU A 240 10.02 0.46 1.66
CA LEU A 240 10.91 0.10 2.77
C LEU A 240 10.57 0.86 4.05
N LEU A 241 10.13 2.12 3.95
CA LEU A 241 9.58 2.84 5.10
C LEU A 241 8.30 2.16 5.62
N ASP A 242 7.40 1.74 4.73
CA ASP A 242 6.17 1.01 5.09
C ASP A 242 6.49 -0.28 5.85
N ILE A 243 7.41 -1.09 5.31
CA ILE A 243 7.87 -2.32 5.94
C ILE A 243 8.51 -2.03 7.30
N TRP A 244 9.36 -1.00 7.42
CA TRP A 244 9.97 -0.62 8.68
C TRP A 244 8.94 -0.21 9.74
N LEU A 245 7.86 0.49 9.35
CA LEU A 245 6.76 0.88 10.24
C LEU A 245 5.78 -0.28 10.54
N GLY A 246 5.86 -1.37 9.78
CA GLY A 246 4.92 -2.49 9.86
C GLY A 246 3.53 -2.14 9.31
N ASP A 247 3.49 -1.29 8.29
CA ASP A 247 2.27 -0.89 7.58
C ASP A 247 1.82 -2.03 6.66
N TRP A 248 0.79 -2.78 7.10
CA TRP A 248 0.43 -4.07 6.50
C TRP A 248 -0.68 -4.00 5.44
N ASP A 249 -1.30 -2.83 5.27
CA ASP A 249 -2.53 -2.67 4.47
C ASP A 249 -2.33 -1.75 3.26
N ARG A 250 -1.12 -1.74 2.70
CA ARG A 250 -0.79 -0.91 1.52
C ARG A 250 -1.48 -1.44 0.27
N HIS A 251 -2.23 -0.58 -0.42
CA HIS A 251 -2.92 -0.89 -1.68
C HIS A 251 -3.02 0.37 -2.57
N GLU A 252 -3.52 0.24 -3.80
CA GLU A 252 -3.49 1.23 -4.89
C GLU A 252 -4.09 2.58 -4.48
N GLY A 253 -5.27 2.54 -3.86
CA GLY A 253 -5.98 3.73 -3.35
C GLY A 253 -5.31 4.45 -2.17
N GLN A 254 -4.11 4.04 -1.74
CA GLN A 254 -3.32 4.75 -0.72
C GLN A 254 -2.08 5.45 -1.32
N TRP A 255 -2.10 5.66 -2.63
CA TRP A 255 -1.03 6.36 -3.35
C TRP A 255 -1.64 7.39 -4.29
N SER A 256 -1.09 8.60 -4.20
CA SER A 256 -1.11 9.53 -5.32
C SER A 256 0.27 9.57 -5.96
N TRP A 257 0.36 10.19 -7.13
CA TRP A 257 1.57 10.29 -7.89
C TRP A 257 1.76 11.71 -8.39
N ALA A 258 2.92 12.28 -8.10
CA ALA A 258 3.32 13.59 -8.60
C ALA A 258 4.12 13.41 -9.90
N GLY A 259 3.61 13.94 -11.01
CA GLY A 259 4.21 13.82 -12.33
C GLY A 259 5.19 14.95 -12.61
N TYR A 260 6.46 14.62 -12.82
CA TYR A 260 7.53 15.58 -13.10
C TYR A 260 7.97 15.49 -14.56
N ALA A 261 7.91 16.62 -15.27
CA ALA A 261 8.32 16.68 -16.67
C ALA A 261 9.80 16.31 -16.83
N GLN A 262 10.08 15.52 -17.85
CA GLN A 262 11.40 15.05 -18.25
C GLN A 262 11.66 15.49 -19.71
N PRO A 263 12.93 15.44 -20.19
CA PRO A 263 13.24 15.72 -21.58
C PRO A 263 12.44 14.87 -22.57
N ALA A 264 12.24 15.41 -23.78
CA ALA A 264 11.47 14.77 -24.86
C ALA A 264 9.99 14.50 -24.51
N GLY A 265 9.38 15.36 -23.68
CA GLY A 265 7.96 15.26 -23.32
C GLY A 265 7.60 14.06 -22.44
N ARG A 266 8.60 13.47 -21.77
CA ARG A 266 8.40 12.37 -20.82
C ARG A 266 7.85 12.87 -19.49
N LEU A 267 7.19 11.98 -18.74
CA LEU A 267 6.66 12.27 -17.41
C LEU A 267 7.11 11.17 -16.44
N LEU A 268 7.80 11.58 -15.38
CA LEU A 268 8.22 10.68 -14.30
C LEU A 268 7.28 10.85 -13.11
N TRP A 269 6.48 9.82 -12.83
CA TRP A 269 5.55 9.76 -11.72
C TRP A 269 6.28 9.32 -10.45
N LYS A 270 6.31 10.20 -9.45
CA LYS A 270 6.87 9.90 -8.13
C LYS A 270 5.75 9.61 -7.14
N PRO A 271 5.88 8.56 -6.30
CA PRO A 271 4.84 8.19 -5.37
C PRO A 271 4.70 9.17 -4.22
N VAL A 272 3.45 9.40 -3.84
CA VAL A 272 3.01 10.22 -2.70
C VAL A 272 2.14 9.32 -1.83
N PRO A 273 2.72 8.64 -0.82
CA PRO A 273 1.95 7.80 0.08
C PRO A 273 0.88 8.61 0.81
N GLN A 274 -0.34 8.11 0.78
CA GLN A 274 -1.45 8.58 1.59
C GLN A 274 -1.83 7.53 2.64
N ASP A 275 -2.68 7.91 3.60
CA ASP A 275 -3.30 7.01 4.59
C ASP A 275 -2.33 6.07 5.35
N ARG A 276 -1.79 6.57 6.46
CA ARG A 276 -0.81 5.86 7.32
C ARG A 276 -1.42 5.30 8.60
N ASP A 277 -2.67 4.87 8.57
CA ASP A 277 -3.41 4.51 9.79
C ASP A 277 -3.28 3.04 10.25
N GLN A 278 -2.57 2.20 9.49
CA GLN A 278 -2.33 0.77 9.81
C GLN A 278 -0.90 0.47 10.30
N VAL A 279 -0.11 1.50 10.60
CA VAL A 279 1.22 1.34 11.20
C VAL A 279 1.15 0.81 12.64
N PHE A 280 2.21 0.14 13.08
CA PHE A 280 2.41 -0.32 14.46
C PHE A 280 1.36 -1.31 14.99
N PHE A 281 0.69 -2.09 14.13
CA PHE A 281 -0.32 -3.08 14.51
C PHE A 281 0.14 -4.05 15.61
N ARG A 282 -0.68 -4.37 16.61
CA ARG A 282 -0.38 -5.31 17.70
C ARG A 282 -1.53 -6.28 17.84
N PHE A 283 -1.33 -7.55 17.53
CA PHE A 283 -2.44 -8.51 17.44
C PHE A 283 -2.19 -9.86 18.13
N ASP A 284 -0.95 -10.33 18.26
CA ASP A 284 -0.63 -11.69 18.73
C ASP A 284 -0.52 -11.85 20.26
N ASP A 285 -1.16 -10.99 21.05
CA ASP A 285 -1.02 -10.90 22.51
C ASP A 285 -2.21 -11.47 23.31
N GLY A 286 -3.04 -12.29 22.67
CA GLY A 286 -4.10 -13.10 23.29
C GLY A 286 -4.16 -14.49 22.66
N LEU A 287 -4.80 -15.46 23.32
CA LEU A 287 -4.83 -16.85 22.84
C LEU A 287 -5.48 -16.99 21.44
N ALA A 288 -6.66 -16.40 21.24
CA ALA A 288 -7.38 -16.48 19.98
C ALA A 288 -6.70 -15.65 18.88
N SER A 289 -6.24 -14.45 19.21
CA SER A 289 -5.59 -13.57 18.24
C SER A 289 -4.21 -14.11 17.81
N TRP A 290 -3.47 -14.77 18.70
CA TRP A 290 -2.27 -15.53 18.36
C TRP A 290 -2.57 -16.65 17.36
N VAL A 291 -3.61 -17.46 17.58
CA VAL A 291 -4.02 -18.50 16.62
C VAL A 291 -4.38 -17.89 15.26
N VAL A 292 -5.16 -16.82 15.25
CA VAL A 292 -5.55 -16.12 14.01
C VAL A 292 -4.31 -15.56 13.29
N SER A 293 -3.34 -15.01 14.01
CA SER A 293 -2.08 -14.53 13.43
C SER A 293 -1.32 -15.63 12.68
N LYS A 294 -1.42 -16.90 13.11
CA LYS A 294 -0.77 -18.03 12.42
C LYS A 294 -1.50 -18.42 11.13
N ALA A 295 -2.82 -18.24 11.09
CA ALA A 295 -3.62 -18.53 9.91
C ALA A 295 -3.65 -17.38 8.89
N VAL A 296 -3.53 -16.13 9.34
CA VAL A 296 -3.64 -14.93 8.51
C VAL A 296 -2.31 -14.19 8.48
N ALA A 297 -1.53 -14.39 7.41
CA ALA A 297 -0.13 -13.97 7.33
C ALA A 297 0.12 -12.46 7.53
N LYS A 298 -0.86 -11.61 7.20
CA LYS A 298 -0.76 -10.14 7.35
C LYS A 298 -0.95 -9.63 8.77
N PHE A 299 -1.60 -10.39 9.65
CA PHE A 299 -1.82 -9.96 11.04
C PHE A 299 -0.60 -10.27 11.89
N ARG A 300 0.37 -9.36 11.82
CA ARG A 300 1.64 -9.44 12.54
C ARG A 300 1.79 -8.29 13.52
N THR A 301 2.27 -8.60 14.71
CA THR A 301 2.58 -7.60 15.72
C THR A 301 3.85 -6.86 15.34
N PHE A 302 3.78 -5.54 15.42
CA PHE A 302 4.90 -4.63 15.39
C PHE A 302 5.72 -4.77 16.68
N GLY A 303 7.01 -5.00 16.49
CA GLY A 303 7.98 -5.18 17.54
C GLY A 303 9.40 -5.14 16.97
N PRO A 304 10.42 -5.44 17.79
CA PRO A 304 11.82 -5.35 17.37
C PRO A 304 12.18 -6.26 16.19
N GLU A 305 11.41 -7.34 15.98
CA GLU A 305 11.59 -8.28 14.88
C GLU A 305 10.54 -8.09 13.78
N TYR A 306 10.95 -8.32 12.52
CA TYR A 306 10.03 -8.46 11.40
C TYR A 306 9.39 -9.85 11.44
N GLN A 307 8.11 -9.95 11.78
CA GLN A 307 7.45 -11.25 11.89
C GLN A 307 7.12 -11.87 10.51
N SER A 308 6.84 -11.06 9.48
CA SER A 308 6.61 -11.55 8.12
C SER A 308 6.66 -10.41 7.10
N ILE A 309 7.74 -10.35 6.30
CA ILE A 309 7.84 -9.38 5.19
C ILE A 309 6.76 -9.67 4.13
N GLU A 310 6.58 -10.95 3.76
CA GLU A 310 5.51 -11.37 2.83
C GLU A 310 4.13 -10.93 3.31
N GLY A 311 3.85 -11.03 4.61
CA GLY A 311 2.58 -10.58 5.19
C GLY A 311 2.36 -9.07 5.02
N TYR A 312 3.41 -8.26 5.17
CA TYR A 312 3.34 -6.80 5.02
C TYR A 312 3.21 -6.35 3.56
N THR A 313 3.72 -7.13 2.60
CA THR A 313 3.73 -6.75 1.19
C THR A 313 2.56 -7.35 0.41
N ARG A 314 1.87 -8.36 0.95
CA ARG A 314 0.81 -9.10 0.25
C ARG A 314 -0.28 -8.21 -0.37
N ASN A 315 -0.77 -7.22 0.37
CA ASN A 315 -1.84 -6.33 -0.12
C ASN A 315 -1.36 -5.38 -1.22
N ALA A 316 -0.07 -5.09 -1.28
CA ALA A 316 0.53 -4.18 -2.26
C ALA A 316 1.07 -4.92 -3.49
N SER A 317 0.94 -6.25 -3.54
CA SER A 317 1.58 -7.07 -4.59
C SER A 317 1.23 -6.64 -6.00
N PHE A 318 0.02 -6.12 -6.22
CA PHE A 318 -0.40 -5.60 -7.52
C PHE A 318 0.37 -4.33 -7.94
N ILE A 319 0.42 -3.31 -7.09
CA ILE A 319 1.17 -2.07 -7.38
C ILE A 319 2.69 -2.28 -7.32
N ASP A 320 3.18 -3.13 -6.40
CA ASP A 320 4.59 -3.49 -6.25
C ASP A 320 5.09 -4.13 -7.56
N ALA A 321 4.36 -5.09 -8.15
CA ALA A 321 4.72 -5.72 -9.41
C ALA A 321 4.86 -4.74 -10.60
N ARG A 322 4.20 -3.58 -10.55
CA ARG A 322 4.21 -2.58 -11.64
C ARG A 322 5.28 -1.52 -11.45
N ALA A 323 5.41 -1.01 -10.23
CA ALA A 323 6.37 0.05 -9.91
C ALA A 323 7.79 -0.49 -9.70
N LEU A 324 7.95 -1.76 -9.32
CA LEU A 324 9.24 -2.33 -8.91
C LEU A 324 9.90 -3.24 -9.94
N ALA A 325 9.22 -3.57 -11.04
CA ALA A 325 9.68 -4.52 -12.04
C ALA A 325 11.11 -4.28 -12.55
N ALA A 326 11.49 -3.00 -12.70
CA ALA A 326 12.78 -2.56 -13.23
C ALA A 326 13.86 -2.38 -12.15
N VAL A 327 13.50 -2.44 -10.87
CA VAL A 327 14.40 -2.04 -9.79
C VAL A 327 15.35 -3.18 -9.42
N PRO A 328 16.68 -3.01 -9.54
CA PRO A 328 17.63 -4.07 -9.23
C PRO A 328 17.85 -4.22 -7.72
N ARG A 329 18.30 -5.40 -7.29
CA ARG A 329 18.65 -5.73 -5.89
C ARG A 329 19.52 -4.66 -5.22
N ALA A 330 20.51 -4.13 -5.94
CA ALA A 330 21.42 -3.12 -5.43
C ALA A 330 20.69 -1.85 -4.96
N THR A 331 19.61 -1.45 -5.64
CA THR A 331 18.81 -0.27 -5.25
C THR A 331 18.05 -0.51 -3.95
N TYR A 332 17.52 -1.72 -3.72
CA TYR A 332 16.88 -2.08 -2.45
C TYR A 332 17.85 -1.98 -1.27
N LEU A 333 19.03 -2.60 -1.41
CA LEU A 333 20.03 -2.60 -0.36
C LEU A 333 20.62 -1.21 -0.11
N ALA A 334 20.92 -0.46 -1.17
CA ALA A 334 21.41 0.91 -1.05
C ALA A 334 20.37 1.81 -0.37
N THR A 335 19.09 1.68 -0.73
CA THR A 335 18.00 2.45 -0.11
C THR A 335 17.82 2.06 1.36
N ALA A 336 17.92 0.77 1.70
CA ALA A 336 17.86 0.32 3.08
C ALA A 336 18.98 0.92 3.93
N HIS A 337 20.22 0.92 3.43
CA HIS A 337 21.35 1.53 4.13
C HIS A 337 21.23 3.05 4.26
N ASP A 338 20.75 3.75 3.23
CA ASP A 338 20.47 5.19 3.30
C ASP A 338 19.39 5.49 4.36
N LEU A 339 18.31 4.71 4.40
CA LEU A 339 17.28 4.83 5.44
C LEU A 339 17.83 4.57 6.85
N GLN A 340 18.72 3.58 7.02
CA GLN A 340 19.38 3.33 8.31
C GLN A 340 20.14 4.56 8.82
N GLN A 341 20.78 5.30 7.93
CA GLN A 341 21.57 6.49 8.28
C GLN A 341 20.68 7.71 8.58
N ARG A 342 19.60 7.87 7.81
CA ARG A 342 18.67 9.01 7.95
C ARG A 342 17.76 8.92 9.16
N LEU A 343 17.30 7.71 9.48
CA LEU A 343 16.38 7.46 10.59
C LEU A 343 17.16 7.34 11.92
N THR A 344 17.84 8.41 12.32
CA THR A 344 18.66 8.45 13.55
C THR A 344 17.83 8.23 14.81
N ASP A 345 18.49 7.92 15.93
CA ASP A 345 17.80 7.77 17.22
C ASP A 345 17.04 9.04 17.60
N ALA A 346 17.63 10.22 17.37
CA ALA A 346 16.98 11.50 17.61
C ALA A 346 15.70 11.68 16.76
N VAL A 347 15.75 11.31 15.48
CA VAL A 347 14.57 11.35 14.59
C VAL A 347 13.48 10.41 15.08
N ILE A 348 13.83 9.19 15.48
CA ILE A 348 12.89 8.19 16.02
C ILE A 348 12.24 8.70 17.31
N GLU A 349 13.05 9.17 18.26
CA GLU A 349 12.56 9.67 19.54
C GLU A 349 11.66 10.89 19.37
N GLN A 350 12.07 11.85 18.52
CA GLN A 350 11.27 13.02 18.20
C GLN A 350 9.92 12.62 17.59
N ALA A 351 9.93 11.74 16.60
CA ALA A 351 8.73 11.26 15.93
C ALA A 351 7.73 10.64 16.90
N VAL A 352 8.20 9.71 17.74
CA VAL A 352 7.33 9.02 18.72
C VAL A 352 6.83 9.99 19.78
N ARG A 353 7.67 10.92 20.26
CA ARG A 353 7.27 11.91 21.26
C ARG A 353 6.27 12.94 20.73
N GLN A 354 6.39 13.35 19.47
CA GLN A 354 5.47 14.31 18.84
C GLN A 354 4.16 13.67 18.40
N GLY A 355 4.21 12.42 17.93
CA GLY A 355 3.04 11.73 17.41
C GLY A 355 2.13 11.11 18.48
N LEU A 356 2.68 10.68 19.61
CA LEU A 356 1.88 10.10 20.70
C LEU A 356 1.42 11.17 21.69
N PRO A 357 0.15 11.14 22.13
CA PRO A 357 -0.29 11.93 23.28
C PRO A 357 0.60 11.66 24.51
N PRO A 358 0.95 12.67 25.33
CA PRO A 358 1.88 12.49 26.46
C PRO A 358 1.50 11.35 27.40
N GLU A 359 0.20 11.18 27.66
CA GLU A 359 -0.34 10.12 28.51
C GLU A 359 -0.07 8.73 27.94
N VAL A 360 -0.11 8.60 26.61
CA VAL A 360 0.12 7.35 25.87
C VAL A 360 1.62 7.11 25.70
N TYR A 361 2.39 8.16 25.40
CA TYR A 361 3.84 8.11 25.30
C TYR A 361 4.48 7.53 26.58
N ALA A 362 3.96 7.92 27.76
CA ALA A 362 4.50 7.47 29.04
C ALA A 362 4.58 5.94 29.20
N TYR A 363 3.71 5.16 28.54
CA TYR A 363 3.72 3.70 28.66
C TYR A 363 3.92 2.95 27.33
N GLU A 364 3.70 3.56 26.16
CA GLU A 364 3.99 2.93 24.85
C GLU A 364 5.27 3.46 24.19
N GLY A 365 5.66 4.71 24.47
CA GLY A 365 6.76 5.41 23.80
C GLY A 365 8.08 4.63 23.83
N PRO A 366 8.60 4.24 25.01
CA PRO A 366 9.87 3.50 25.10
C PRO A 366 9.87 2.19 24.31
N ARG A 367 8.76 1.44 24.32
CA ARG A 367 8.64 0.19 23.55
C ARG A 367 8.66 0.46 22.04
N MET A 368 7.93 1.49 21.59
CA MET A 368 7.86 1.85 20.17
C MET A 368 9.23 2.32 19.66
N ILE A 369 9.94 3.17 20.41
CA ILE A 369 11.30 3.63 20.10
C ILE A 369 12.26 2.45 19.97
N ALA A 370 12.31 1.57 20.98
CA ALA A 370 13.19 0.39 20.95
C ALA A 370 12.88 -0.54 19.77
N SER A 371 11.59 -0.71 19.43
CA SER A 371 11.18 -1.51 18.29
C SER A 371 11.63 -0.90 16.96
N LEU A 372 11.46 0.41 16.79
CA LEU A 372 11.91 1.14 15.59
C LEU A 372 13.43 1.07 15.41
N GLN A 373 14.19 1.25 16.49
CA GLN A 373 15.66 1.15 16.49
C GLN A 373 16.13 -0.26 16.10
N ALA A 374 15.57 -1.31 16.71
CA ALA A 374 15.91 -2.69 16.40
C ALA A 374 15.56 -3.05 14.93
N ARG A 375 14.38 -2.65 14.46
CA ARG A 375 13.96 -2.86 13.06
C ARG A 375 14.83 -2.09 12.08
N ARG A 376 15.28 -0.88 12.43
CA ARG A 376 16.21 -0.09 11.60
C ARG A 376 17.51 -0.87 11.42
N ALA A 377 18.07 -1.44 12.49
CA ALA A 377 19.29 -2.25 12.39
C ALA A 377 19.17 -3.45 11.43
N LYS A 378 17.97 -4.04 11.33
CA LYS A 378 17.67 -5.18 10.45
C LYS A 378 17.08 -4.81 9.08
N LEU A 379 16.99 -3.52 8.76
CA LEU A 379 16.35 -3.05 7.52
C LEU A 379 16.98 -3.62 6.22
N PRO A 380 18.32 -3.80 6.12
CA PRO A 380 18.92 -4.43 4.94
C PRO A 380 18.49 -5.89 4.73
N GLU A 381 18.31 -6.66 5.81
CA GLU A 381 17.82 -8.04 5.75
C GLU A 381 16.34 -8.09 5.32
N ALA A 382 15.54 -7.13 5.80
CA ALA A 382 14.16 -6.96 5.38
C ALA A 382 14.08 -6.57 3.89
N ALA A 383 14.94 -5.67 3.43
CA ALA A 383 15.02 -5.24 2.04
C ALA A 383 15.46 -6.38 1.10
N GLU A 384 16.40 -7.21 1.54
CA GLU A 384 16.79 -8.43 0.81
C GLU A 384 15.62 -9.39 0.66
N THR A 385 14.89 -9.62 1.76
CA THR A 385 13.72 -10.51 1.75
C THR A 385 12.63 -9.96 0.85
N PHE A 386 12.39 -8.65 0.92
CA PHE A 386 11.43 -7.97 0.05
C PHE A 386 11.82 -8.10 -1.42
N TYR A 387 13.07 -7.81 -1.78
CA TYR A 387 13.56 -7.99 -3.15
C TYR A 387 13.35 -9.43 -3.66
N ARG A 388 13.63 -10.45 -2.85
CA ARG A 388 13.43 -11.85 -3.27
C ARG A 388 11.97 -12.17 -3.57
N LEU A 389 11.03 -11.63 -2.80
CA LEU A 389 9.60 -11.80 -3.07
C LEU A 389 9.23 -11.17 -4.42
N GLU A 390 9.69 -9.94 -4.68
CA GLU A 390 9.43 -9.22 -5.93
C GLU A 390 10.20 -9.78 -7.14
N ALA A 391 11.30 -10.51 -6.90
CA ALA A 391 12.13 -11.08 -7.97
C ALA A 391 11.70 -12.49 -8.40
N GLU A 392 10.80 -13.15 -7.67
CA GLU A 392 10.39 -14.53 -7.93
C GLU A 392 9.61 -14.67 -9.23
N ASP A 393 8.58 -13.83 -9.43
CA ASP A 393 7.76 -13.75 -10.63
C ASP A 393 7.66 -12.28 -11.07
N VAL A 394 8.29 -11.94 -12.19
CA VAL A 394 8.47 -10.54 -12.61
C VAL A 394 7.59 -10.24 -13.82
N LEU A 395 6.80 -9.17 -13.72
CA LEU A 395 6.03 -8.60 -14.81
C LEU A 395 6.86 -7.55 -15.55
N VAL A 396 7.03 -7.70 -16.85
CA VAL A 396 7.62 -6.70 -17.75
C VAL A 396 6.59 -6.38 -18.82
N ALA A 397 5.83 -5.31 -18.62
CA ALA A 397 4.80 -4.86 -19.55
C ALA A 397 5.30 -3.67 -20.39
N GLY A 398 5.00 -3.72 -21.68
CA GLY A 398 5.12 -2.63 -22.63
C GLY A 398 4.01 -1.59 -22.44
N THR A 399 3.58 -0.98 -23.52
CA THR A 399 2.50 0.00 -23.58
C THR A 399 1.56 -0.30 -24.75
N ASP A 400 0.62 0.60 -25.05
CA ASP A 400 -0.21 0.50 -26.25
C ASP A 400 0.51 0.96 -27.53
N ASP A 401 1.79 1.33 -27.42
CA ASP A 401 2.70 1.62 -28.53
C ASP A 401 3.54 0.39 -28.92
N ASP A 402 4.21 0.46 -30.07
CA ASP A 402 5.08 -0.63 -30.55
C ASP A 402 6.39 -0.70 -29.73
N GLU A 403 6.68 -1.89 -29.20
CA GLU A 403 7.93 -2.18 -28.51
C GLU A 403 8.66 -3.44 -29.01
N ARG A 404 9.97 -3.46 -28.74
CA ARG A 404 10.83 -4.63 -28.94
C ARG A 404 11.38 -5.14 -27.64
N PHE A 405 11.03 -6.37 -27.29
CA PHE A 405 11.54 -7.11 -26.15
C PHE A 405 12.71 -8.00 -26.60
N VAL A 406 13.88 -7.79 -25.99
CA VAL A 406 15.09 -8.57 -26.26
C VAL A 406 15.47 -9.35 -25.01
N VAL A 407 15.42 -10.68 -25.09
CA VAL A 407 15.77 -11.61 -24.02
C VAL A 407 17.06 -12.34 -24.39
N GLU A 408 18.12 -12.07 -23.63
CA GLU A 408 19.44 -12.63 -23.82
C GLU A 408 19.79 -13.56 -22.65
N ARG A 409 19.79 -14.88 -22.90
CA ARG A 409 20.28 -15.86 -21.92
C ARG A 409 21.81 -15.91 -21.99
N LEU A 410 22.46 -15.02 -21.24
CA LEU A 410 23.92 -14.82 -21.30
C LEU A 410 24.68 -16.02 -20.71
N ASN A 411 24.25 -16.49 -19.53
CA ASN A 411 24.85 -17.63 -18.83
C ASN A 411 23.86 -18.22 -17.79
N ASP A 412 24.28 -19.26 -17.08
CA ASP A 412 23.43 -19.98 -16.11
C ASP A 412 22.99 -19.17 -14.88
N THR A 413 23.52 -17.97 -14.71
CA THR A 413 23.23 -17.05 -13.60
C THR A 413 22.64 -15.72 -14.07
N ALA A 414 22.50 -15.49 -15.38
CA ALA A 414 22.08 -14.21 -15.92
C ALA A 414 21.29 -14.37 -17.23
N THR A 415 20.00 -14.01 -17.16
CA THR A 415 19.15 -13.70 -18.32
C THR A 415 18.87 -12.21 -18.31
N VAL A 416 19.28 -11.48 -19.36
CA VAL A 416 19.01 -10.04 -19.50
C VAL A 416 17.76 -9.84 -20.33
N VAL A 417 16.83 -9.03 -19.85
CA VAL A 417 15.68 -8.57 -20.62
C VAL A 417 15.82 -7.07 -20.82
N SER A 418 15.71 -6.65 -22.08
CA SER A 418 15.67 -5.24 -22.49
C SER A 418 14.39 -4.97 -23.26
N MET A 419 13.83 -3.77 -23.12
CA MET A 419 12.67 -3.31 -23.89
C MET A 419 13.02 -2.00 -24.57
N TYR A 420 12.74 -1.88 -25.86
CA TYR A 420 13.03 -0.70 -26.65
C TYR A 420 11.75 -0.17 -27.30
N ALA A 421 11.64 1.15 -27.32
CA ALA A 421 10.67 1.86 -28.16
C ALA A 421 10.93 1.56 -29.64
N THR A 422 9.91 1.17 -30.40
CA THR A 422 10.02 1.00 -31.86
C THR A 422 9.02 1.84 -32.66
N LYS A 423 8.03 2.45 -32.00
CA LYS A 423 7.13 3.41 -32.65
C LYS A 423 7.90 4.53 -33.36
N GLY A 424 7.72 4.62 -34.68
CA GLY A 424 8.37 5.61 -35.54
C GLY A 424 9.86 5.35 -35.81
N VAL A 425 10.38 4.19 -35.44
CA VAL A 425 11.76 3.76 -35.69
C VAL A 425 11.78 2.82 -36.92
N PRO A 426 12.75 2.95 -37.86
CA PRO A 426 12.87 2.02 -38.97
C PRO A 426 13.03 0.56 -38.50
N ALA A 427 12.43 -0.37 -39.25
CA ALA A 427 12.49 -1.80 -38.94
C ALA A 427 13.93 -2.30 -38.72
N GLY A 428 14.14 -3.06 -37.64
CA GLY A 428 15.44 -3.62 -37.28
C GLY A 428 16.36 -2.70 -36.47
N GLN A 429 16.02 -1.42 -36.30
CA GLN A 429 16.73 -0.51 -35.39
C GLN A 429 16.05 -0.45 -34.03
N ASN A 430 16.85 -0.32 -32.97
CA ASN A 430 16.31 -0.08 -31.63
C ASN A 430 16.15 1.42 -31.42
N GLY A 431 14.98 1.86 -30.96
CA GLY A 431 14.81 3.21 -30.44
C GLY A 431 15.34 3.34 -29.02
N ARG A 432 14.65 4.16 -28.22
CA ARG A 432 15.01 4.43 -26.83
C ARG A 432 14.86 3.17 -25.97
N LEU A 433 15.82 2.92 -25.08
CA LEU A 433 15.71 1.88 -24.05
C LEU A 433 14.67 2.30 -22.99
N LEU A 434 13.65 1.46 -22.81
CA LEU A 434 12.55 1.66 -21.87
C LEU A 434 12.74 0.85 -20.58
N TYR A 435 13.34 -0.33 -20.70
CA TYR A 435 13.55 -1.25 -19.58
C TYR A 435 14.83 -2.03 -19.80
N ARG A 436 15.57 -2.30 -18.71
CA ARG A 436 16.64 -3.30 -18.72
C ARG A 436 16.85 -3.90 -17.34
N ARG A 437 16.82 -5.23 -17.23
CA ARG A 437 17.13 -5.94 -15.98
C ARG A 437 17.80 -7.28 -16.27
N SER A 438 18.71 -7.67 -15.38
CA SER A 438 19.29 -9.01 -15.35
C SER A 438 18.59 -9.85 -14.28
N PHE A 439 18.26 -11.08 -14.64
CA PHE A 439 17.57 -12.06 -13.80
C PHE A 439 18.44 -13.27 -13.54
N ASN A 440 18.56 -13.63 -12.26
CA ASN A 440 19.25 -14.84 -11.84
C ASN A 440 18.24 -15.99 -11.72
N PRO A 441 18.40 -17.13 -12.44
CA PRO A 441 17.50 -18.28 -12.34
C PRO A 441 17.38 -18.91 -10.96
N THR A 442 18.26 -18.59 -10.00
CA THR A 442 18.12 -19.04 -8.60
C THR A 442 17.14 -18.20 -7.80
N GLU A 443 16.87 -16.97 -8.25
CA GLU A 443 15.98 -16.00 -7.60
C GLU A 443 14.66 -15.88 -8.37
N THR A 444 14.73 -15.84 -9.71
CA THR A 444 13.59 -15.62 -10.59
C THR A 444 13.13 -16.92 -11.24
N LYS A 445 11.86 -17.28 -11.02
CA LYS A 445 11.21 -18.43 -11.62
C LYS A 445 10.62 -18.09 -12.98
N THR A 446 9.95 -16.95 -13.09
CA THR A 446 9.24 -16.53 -14.30
C THR A 446 9.46 -15.05 -14.58
N VAL A 447 9.69 -14.71 -15.84
CA VAL A 447 9.56 -13.35 -16.36
C VAL A 447 8.41 -13.37 -17.38
N ARG A 448 7.38 -12.56 -17.12
CA ARG A 448 6.21 -12.41 -17.98
C ARG A 448 6.35 -11.12 -18.78
N LEU A 449 6.48 -11.27 -20.09
CA LEU A 449 6.54 -10.16 -21.04
C LEU A 449 5.13 -9.94 -21.58
N HIS A 450 4.62 -8.71 -21.51
CA HIS A 450 3.31 -8.34 -22.05
C HIS A 450 3.49 -7.22 -23.08
N GLY A 451 3.10 -7.49 -24.33
CA GLY A 451 3.10 -6.49 -25.41
C GLY A 451 1.92 -5.51 -25.37
N LEU A 452 0.79 -5.93 -24.78
CA LEU A 452 -0.44 -5.12 -24.66
C LEU A 452 -1.11 -4.85 -26.01
N LYS A 453 -1.05 -3.64 -26.58
CA LYS A 453 -1.76 -3.29 -27.83
C LYS A 453 -0.86 -2.88 -28.99
N GLY A 454 0.45 -2.78 -28.77
CA GLY A 454 1.43 -2.49 -29.82
C GLY A 454 1.59 -3.63 -30.82
N LYS A 455 2.31 -3.36 -31.92
CA LYS A 455 2.87 -4.39 -32.80
C LYS A 455 4.25 -4.77 -32.28
N ASP A 456 4.31 -5.81 -31.45
CA ASP A 456 5.50 -6.06 -30.65
C ASP A 456 6.42 -7.10 -31.27
N GLU A 457 7.72 -6.90 -31.07
CA GLU A 457 8.75 -7.87 -31.47
C GLU A 457 9.41 -8.49 -30.23
N PHE A 458 9.32 -9.81 -30.10
CA PHE A 458 9.98 -10.58 -29.05
C PHE A 458 11.14 -11.37 -29.62
N VAL A 459 12.37 -11.01 -29.25
CA VAL A 459 13.60 -11.68 -29.65
C VAL A 459 14.19 -12.43 -28.47
N VAL A 460 14.30 -13.75 -28.58
CA VAL A 460 14.83 -14.62 -27.54
C VAL A 460 16.07 -15.36 -28.05
N SER A 461 17.18 -15.25 -27.33
CA SER A 461 18.47 -15.82 -27.75
C SER A 461 19.29 -16.40 -26.59
N GLY A 462 20.39 -17.07 -26.93
CA GLY A 462 21.36 -17.60 -25.98
C GLY A 462 21.25 -19.10 -25.74
N ARG A 463 22.36 -19.72 -25.32
CA ARG A 463 22.46 -21.16 -25.05
C ARG A 463 23.01 -21.39 -23.64
N VAL A 464 22.17 -21.90 -22.75
CA VAL A 464 22.47 -22.05 -21.32
C VAL A 464 21.95 -23.38 -20.77
N ARG A 465 22.34 -23.74 -19.55
CA ARG A 465 21.81 -24.87 -18.78
C ARG A 465 20.66 -24.47 -17.85
N ARG A 466 20.64 -23.21 -17.40
CA ARG A 466 19.62 -22.68 -16.49
C ARG A 466 19.08 -21.34 -16.98
N SER A 467 17.77 -21.14 -16.84
CA SER A 467 17.06 -19.90 -17.18
C SER A 467 15.75 -19.85 -16.40
N PRO A 468 15.23 -18.66 -16.03
CA PRO A 468 13.82 -18.50 -15.71
C PRO A 468 12.94 -18.94 -16.90
N PHE A 469 11.67 -19.20 -16.63
CA PHE A 469 10.66 -19.25 -17.68
C PHE A 469 10.46 -17.85 -18.26
N ILE A 470 10.34 -17.78 -19.57
CA ILE A 470 9.96 -16.57 -20.31
C ILE A 470 8.57 -16.82 -20.86
N ASP A 471 7.60 -16.11 -20.31
CA ASP A 471 6.21 -16.16 -20.75
C ASP A 471 5.94 -14.91 -21.56
N ILE A 472 5.65 -15.09 -22.83
CA ILE A 472 5.36 -14.01 -23.77
C ILE A 472 3.85 -13.97 -23.94
N TYR A 473 3.24 -12.84 -23.60
CA TYR A 473 1.85 -12.50 -23.85
C TYR A 473 1.82 -11.41 -24.90
N GLY A 474 1.30 -11.77 -26.08
CA GLY A 474 1.09 -10.81 -27.16
C GLY A 474 -0.11 -9.90 -26.93
N GLY A 475 -0.59 -9.30 -28.01
CA GLY A 475 -1.67 -8.33 -28.04
C GLY A 475 -2.73 -8.59 -29.12
N PRO A 476 -3.73 -7.72 -29.25
CA PRO A 476 -4.71 -7.79 -30.33
C PRO A 476 -4.14 -7.40 -31.70
N GLN A 477 -2.94 -6.79 -31.75
CA GLN A 477 -2.26 -6.47 -33.00
C GLN A 477 -1.34 -7.62 -33.46
N GLU A 478 -0.61 -7.41 -34.55
CA GLU A 478 0.31 -8.42 -35.07
C GLU A 478 1.63 -8.40 -34.32
N ASP A 479 1.98 -9.53 -33.70
CA ASP A 479 3.23 -9.70 -32.97
C ASP A 479 4.19 -10.65 -33.69
N VAL A 480 5.48 -10.38 -33.52
CA VAL A 480 6.58 -11.16 -34.09
C VAL A 480 7.36 -11.81 -32.96
N VAL A 481 7.51 -13.14 -32.99
CA VAL A 481 8.31 -13.88 -32.00
C VAL A 481 9.43 -14.62 -32.71
N ARG A 482 10.67 -14.30 -32.36
CA ARG A 482 11.89 -14.93 -32.90
C ARG A 482 12.68 -15.57 -31.77
N ASP A 483 12.70 -16.89 -31.73
CA ASP A 483 13.44 -17.64 -30.70
C ASP A 483 14.56 -18.47 -31.34
N SER A 484 15.80 -18.15 -31.02
CA SER A 484 17.01 -18.87 -31.45
C SER A 484 17.72 -19.57 -30.27
N SER A 485 17.05 -19.63 -29.13
CA SER A 485 17.66 -20.02 -27.86
C SER A 485 17.62 -21.51 -27.57
N ARG A 486 18.45 -21.95 -26.61
CA ARG A 486 18.46 -23.32 -26.09
C ARG A 486 18.72 -23.36 -24.59
N VAL A 487 17.91 -24.11 -23.84
CA VAL A 487 18.10 -24.35 -22.41
C VAL A 487 18.18 -25.84 -22.15
N ALA A 488 19.18 -26.30 -21.38
CA ALA A 488 19.28 -27.71 -21.05
C ALA A 488 18.07 -28.19 -20.22
N GLY A 489 17.59 -29.40 -20.51
CA GLY A 489 16.54 -30.06 -19.74
C GLY A 489 15.33 -30.49 -20.58
N LEU A 490 14.34 -31.08 -19.91
CA LEU A 490 13.14 -31.63 -20.56
C LEU A 490 12.05 -30.58 -20.80
N ARG A 491 12.11 -29.44 -20.10
CA ARG A 491 11.08 -28.41 -20.14
C ARG A 491 11.55 -27.24 -21.01
N LYS A 492 10.78 -26.96 -22.05
CA LYS A 492 10.86 -25.73 -22.84
C LYS A 492 10.68 -24.49 -21.97
N ARG A 493 11.62 -23.55 -22.03
CA ARG A 493 11.67 -22.35 -21.17
C ARG A 493 11.11 -21.08 -21.80
N THR A 494 10.69 -21.11 -23.06
CA THR A 494 9.95 -20.02 -23.70
C THR A 494 8.51 -20.47 -23.95
N ARG A 495 7.51 -19.74 -23.46
CA ARG A 495 6.08 -20.03 -23.69
C ARG A 495 5.43 -18.82 -24.33
N PHE A 496 4.73 -19.01 -25.45
CA PHE A 496 4.07 -17.94 -26.17
C PHE A 496 2.55 -18.09 -26.09
N PHE A 497 1.88 -17.12 -25.46
CA PHE A 497 0.44 -17.06 -25.22
C PHE A 497 -0.16 -15.92 -26.04
N ASP A 498 -0.99 -16.28 -27.01
CA ASP A 498 -1.70 -15.32 -27.87
C ASP A 498 -2.85 -16.01 -28.61
N THR A 499 -3.50 -15.32 -29.54
CA THR A 499 -4.40 -15.91 -30.51
C THR A 499 -3.61 -16.71 -31.56
N ALA A 500 -4.23 -17.76 -32.08
CA ALA A 500 -3.62 -18.66 -33.08
C ALA A 500 -3.52 -18.04 -34.49
N ARG A 501 -3.94 -16.78 -34.65
CA ARG A 501 -3.93 -16.05 -35.92
C ARG A 501 -3.22 -14.72 -35.71
N ASN A 502 -2.87 -14.04 -36.80
CA ASN A 502 -2.32 -12.68 -36.76
C ASN A 502 -0.96 -12.55 -36.04
N ASN A 503 -0.12 -13.58 -36.09
CA ASN A 503 1.19 -13.62 -35.43
C ASN A 503 2.26 -14.23 -36.35
N GLU A 504 3.46 -13.64 -36.36
CA GLU A 504 4.63 -14.17 -37.07
C GLU A 504 5.54 -14.92 -36.08
N LEU A 505 5.34 -16.24 -35.97
CA LEU A 505 6.12 -17.09 -35.07
C LEU A 505 7.27 -17.78 -35.80
N HIS A 506 8.51 -17.47 -35.40
CA HIS A 506 9.75 -18.18 -35.75
C HIS A 506 10.23 -18.98 -34.54
N PRO A 507 9.68 -20.19 -34.31
CA PRO A 507 9.92 -20.92 -33.08
C PRO A 507 11.32 -21.56 -33.07
N GLY A 508 11.99 -21.44 -31.94
CA GLY A 508 13.22 -22.16 -31.63
C GLY A 508 12.94 -23.49 -30.92
N PRO A 509 13.99 -24.26 -30.60
CA PRO A 509 13.83 -25.51 -29.86
C PRO A 509 13.22 -25.31 -28.46
N GLU A 510 13.38 -24.12 -27.87
CA GLU A 510 12.79 -23.74 -26.57
C GLU A 510 11.35 -23.24 -26.64
N THR A 511 10.82 -22.96 -27.82
CA THR A 511 9.51 -22.34 -27.94
C THR A 511 8.40 -23.38 -27.74
N LYS A 512 7.57 -23.16 -26.73
CA LYS A 512 6.30 -23.85 -26.53
C LYS A 512 5.17 -22.93 -26.97
N ASN A 513 4.61 -23.20 -28.14
CA ASN A 513 3.42 -22.51 -28.62
C ASN A 513 2.23 -22.85 -27.72
N LYS A 514 1.62 -21.82 -27.10
CA LYS A 514 0.44 -21.87 -26.24
C LYS A 514 -0.70 -21.01 -26.80
N THR A 515 -0.67 -20.68 -28.08
CA THR A 515 -1.72 -19.89 -28.72
C THR A 515 -3.08 -20.59 -28.68
N ALA A 516 -4.15 -19.83 -28.56
CA ALA A 516 -5.53 -20.31 -28.49
C ALA A 516 -6.44 -19.60 -29.49
N HIS A 517 -7.69 -20.05 -29.64
CA HIS A 517 -8.68 -19.38 -30.51
C HIS A 517 -9.44 -18.25 -29.80
N ASN A 518 -9.17 -18.01 -28.51
CA ASN A 518 -9.80 -16.96 -27.72
C ASN A 518 -8.79 -15.87 -27.34
N VAL A 519 -9.30 -14.71 -26.95
CA VAL A 519 -8.52 -13.52 -26.59
C VAL A 519 -8.18 -13.45 -25.10
N LEU A 520 -8.36 -14.52 -24.33
CA LEU A 520 -8.13 -14.48 -22.87
C LEU A 520 -6.67 -14.15 -22.53
N SER A 521 -5.73 -14.49 -23.41
CA SER A 521 -4.31 -14.13 -23.28
C SER A 521 -4.04 -12.63 -23.36
N HIS A 522 -4.95 -11.85 -23.95
CA HIS A 522 -4.85 -10.39 -24.07
C HIS A 522 -5.33 -9.65 -22.82
N ALA A 523 -5.97 -10.37 -21.88
CA ALA A 523 -6.43 -9.76 -20.64
C ALA A 523 -5.24 -9.31 -19.79
N PHE A 524 -5.19 -8.00 -19.52
CA PHE A 524 -4.19 -7.40 -18.65
C PHE A 524 -4.89 -6.41 -17.73
N ASP A 525 -4.91 -6.73 -16.45
CA ASP A 525 -5.46 -5.85 -15.41
C ASP A 525 -4.56 -4.62 -15.30
N ARG A 526 -5.04 -3.44 -15.71
CA ARG A 526 -4.21 -2.21 -15.71
C ARG A 526 -4.19 -1.54 -14.35
N ASP A 527 -5.32 -1.54 -13.65
CA ASP A 527 -5.61 -0.68 -12.51
C ASP A 527 -5.83 -1.44 -11.19
N GLY A 528 -5.96 -2.76 -11.23
CA GLY A 528 -6.11 -3.61 -10.03
C GLY A 528 -7.56 -3.83 -9.67
N SER A 529 -8.48 -3.33 -10.50
CA SER A 529 -9.91 -3.51 -10.32
C SER A 529 -10.37 -4.93 -10.62
N GLY A 530 -9.54 -5.73 -11.30
CA GLY A 530 -9.88 -7.07 -11.77
C GLY A 530 -11.04 -7.08 -12.77
N ARG A 531 -11.32 -5.94 -13.43
CA ARG A 531 -12.41 -5.75 -14.39
C ARG A 531 -11.98 -5.95 -15.83
#